data_AF-A0A937Q3U4-F1
#
_entry.id   AF-A0A937Q3U4-F1
#
_cell.length_a   1.000
_cell.length_b   1.000
_cell.length_c   1.000
_cell.angle_alpha   90.00
_cell.angle_beta   90.00
_cell.angle_gamma   90.00
#
_symmetry.space_group_name_H-M   'P 1'
#
loop_
_entity.id
_entity.type
_entity.pdbx_description
1 polymer ?
#
loop_
_entity_poly.entity_id
_entity_poly.type
_entity_poly.pdbx_seq_one_letter_code
_entity_poly.pdbx_strand_id
1 'polypeptide(L)'
;MDQEEYNRKRINLKVLKSIQEYMKTEDAASSALYPIKVPEDLLYQVLRIQGPDSADKLIHHIFRMGLDLWSDEFFNEAFGSQRNLEQFIKMMKKRNRGEED
;
A
#
# COMPACT_ATOMS: atom_id res chain seq x y z
N MET A 1 2.80 20.20 -15.21
CA MET A 1 1.93 19.10 -14.76
C MET A 1 0.51 19.53 -15.06
N ASP A 2 -0.18 18.79 -15.91
CA ASP A 2 -1.59 19.05 -16.17
C ASP A 2 -2.46 18.62 -14.97
N GLN A 3 -3.74 19.00 -15.00
CA GLN A 3 -4.66 18.74 -13.88
C GLN A 3 -4.94 17.23 -13.70
N GLU A 4 -4.90 16.46 -14.78
CA GLU A 4 -5.16 15.02 -14.76
C GLU A 4 -4.00 14.26 -14.10
N GLU A 5 -2.78 14.55 -14.51
CA GLU A 5 -1.53 14.05 -13.93
C GLU A 5 -1.45 14.42 -12.44
N TYR A 6 -1.82 15.65 -12.08
CA TYR A 6 -1.87 16.09 -10.68
C TYR A 6 -2.87 15.27 -9.86
N ASN A 7 -4.10 15.10 -10.36
CA ASN A 7 -5.14 14.33 -9.68
C ASN A 7 -4.71 12.87 -9.49
N ARG A 8 -4.13 12.26 -10.52
CA ARG A 8 -3.59 10.91 -10.48
C ARG A 8 -2.48 10.77 -9.42
N LYS A 9 -1.46 11.63 -9.46
CA LYS A 9 -0.36 11.62 -8.48
C LYS A 9 -0.86 11.85 -7.05
N ARG A 10 -1.89 12.67 -6.87
CA ARG A 10 -2.52 12.89 -5.55
C ARG A 10 -3.21 11.63 -5.03
N ILE A 11 -3.90 10.88 -5.89
CA ILE A 11 -4.50 9.58 -5.53
C ILE A 11 -3.41 8.57 -5.20
N ASN A 12 -2.38 8.45 -6.05
CA ASN A 12 -1.28 7.51 -5.83
C ASN A 12 -0.58 7.78 -4.49
N LEU A 13 -0.36 9.05 -4.14
CA LEU A 13 0.20 9.41 -2.83
C LEU A 13 -0.70 9.00 -1.66
N LYS A 14 -2.02 9.09 -1.80
CA LYS A 14 -2.95 8.63 -0.75
C LYS A 14 -2.88 7.12 -0.57
N VAL A 15 -2.82 6.36 -1.67
CA VAL A 15 -2.68 4.90 -1.66
C VAL A 15 -1.37 4.47 -0.99
N LEU A 16 -0.24 5.09 -1.38
CA LEU A 16 1.05 4.83 -0.74
C LEU A 16 1.03 5.11 0.76
N LYS A 17 0.37 6.20 1.18
CA LYS A 17 0.23 6.52 2.61
C LYS A 17 -0.61 5.49 3.37
N SER A 18 -1.74 5.04 2.80
CA SER A 18 -2.55 4.00 3.44
C SER A 18 -1.80 2.68 3.60
N ILE A 19 -0.93 2.35 2.64
CA ILE A 19 -0.09 1.15 2.72
C ILE A 19 0.99 1.32 3.81
N GLN A 20 1.68 2.46 3.82
CA GLN A 20 2.64 2.77 4.89
C GLN A 20 2.01 2.74 6.28
N GLU A 21 0.75 3.14 6.40
CA GLU A 21 -0.02 3.05 7.65
C GLU A 21 -0.37 1.60 8.00
N TYR A 22 -0.90 0.83 7.05
CA TYR A 22 -1.16 -0.61 7.20
C TYR A 22 0.08 -1.38 7.66
N MET A 23 1.26 -1.06 7.13
CA MET A 23 2.52 -1.70 7.51
C MET A 23 2.96 -1.33 8.94
N LYS A 24 2.52 -0.21 9.50
CA LYS A 24 2.91 0.22 10.86
C LYS A 24 2.02 -0.38 11.95
N THR A 25 0.77 -0.66 11.63
CA THR A 25 -0.19 -1.19 12.58
C THR A 25 -0.19 -2.72 12.51
N GLU A 26 0.50 -3.39 13.42
CA GLU A 26 0.42 -4.85 13.56
C GLU A 26 -0.96 -5.32 14.05
N ASP A 27 -1.77 -4.45 14.69
CA ASP A 27 -3.00 -4.84 15.40
C ASP A 27 -4.21 -3.86 15.26
N ALA A 28 -4.17 -2.87 14.36
CA ALA A 28 -5.30 -1.94 14.22
C ALA A 28 -6.38 -2.51 13.28
N ALA A 29 -7.64 -2.47 13.73
CA ALA A 29 -8.82 -3.00 13.04
C ALA A 29 -8.80 -2.67 11.52
N SER A 30 -8.52 -3.69 10.72
CA SER A 30 -8.45 -3.60 9.27
C SER A 30 -9.82 -3.91 8.67
N SER A 31 -10.27 -3.08 7.75
CA SER A 31 -11.42 -3.38 6.90
C SER A 31 -11.10 -4.61 6.05
N ALA A 32 -11.78 -5.74 6.30
CA ALA A 32 -11.60 -6.96 5.53
C ALA A 32 -12.31 -6.88 4.17
N LEU A 33 -11.59 -7.18 3.09
CA LEU A 33 -12.16 -7.44 1.78
C LEU A 33 -12.36 -8.96 1.61
N TYR A 34 -13.53 -9.31 1.05
CA TYR A 34 -14.00 -10.67 0.70
C TYR A 34 -12.92 -11.49 -0.08
N PRO A 35 -12.93 -12.83 0.01
CA PRO A 35 -11.77 -13.64 0.37
C PRO A 35 -10.67 -13.70 -0.69
N ILE A 36 -9.43 -13.76 -0.18
CA ILE A 36 -8.24 -14.07 -0.94
C ILE A 36 -8.23 -15.57 -1.26
N LYS A 37 -8.02 -15.93 -2.52
CA LYS A 37 -7.79 -17.32 -2.92
C LYS A 37 -6.37 -17.72 -2.56
N VAL A 38 -6.23 -18.83 -1.85
CA VAL A 38 -4.94 -19.41 -1.44
C VAL A 38 -4.79 -20.81 -2.00
N PRO A 39 -3.56 -21.26 -2.32
CA PRO A 39 -3.33 -22.63 -2.77
C PRO A 39 -3.83 -23.65 -1.75
N GLU A 40 -4.61 -24.62 -2.21
CA GLU A 40 -5.31 -25.58 -1.34
C GLU A 40 -4.33 -26.40 -0.51
N ASP A 41 -3.28 -26.92 -1.11
CA ASP A 41 -2.27 -27.70 -0.39
C ASP A 41 -1.52 -26.87 0.65
N LEU A 42 -1.20 -25.60 0.36
CA LEU A 42 -0.57 -24.72 1.34
C LEU A 42 -1.47 -24.57 2.56
N LEU A 43 -2.74 -24.23 2.32
CA LEU A 43 -3.72 -24.03 3.38
C LEU A 43 -3.91 -25.32 4.18
N TYR A 44 -4.16 -26.44 3.51
CA TYR A 44 -4.40 -27.72 4.16
C TYR A 44 -3.21 -28.19 5.01
N GLN A 45 -1.99 -28.13 4.47
CA GLN A 45 -0.80 -28.60 5.17
C GLN A 45 -0.49 -27.73 6.39
N VAL A 46 -0.60 -26.41 6.26
CA VAL A 46 -0.31 -25.48 7.37
C VAL A 46 -1.39 -25.58 8.44
N LEU A 47 -2.67 -25.62 8.07
CA LEU A 47 -3.77 -25.84 9.03
C LEU A 47 -3.58 -27.13 9.82
N ARG A 48 -3.22 -28.22 9.13
CA ARG A 48 -3.05 -29.53 9.74
C ARG A 48 -1.87 -29.59 10.72
N ILE A 49 -0.77 -28.92 10.42
CA ILE A 49 0.47 -29.01 11.20
C ILE A 49 0.51 -27.94 12.31
N GLN A 50 0.01 -26.74 12.04
CA GLN A 50 0.23 -25.55 12.86
C GLN A 50 -1.06 -24.86 13.35
N GLY A 51 -2.23 -25.33 12.90
CA GLY A 51 -3.52 -24.79 13.31
C GLY A 51 -3.96 -23.51 12.56
N PRO A 52 -5.19 -23.05 12.81
CA PRO A 52 -5.82 -21.92 12.11
C PRO A 52 -5.09 -20.58 12.33
N ASP A 53 -4.68 -20.27 13.56
CA ASP A 53 -3.99 -19.00 13.86
C ASP A 53 -2.66 -18.87 13.11
N SER A 54 -1.91 -19.97 13.00
CA SER A 54 -0.64 -19.99 12.27
C SER A 54 -0.86 -19.87 10.76
N ALA A 55 -1.90 -20.52 10.22
CA ALA A 55 -2.28 -20.38 8.83
C ALA A 55 -2.68 -18.94 8.50
N ASP A 56 -3.52 -18.32 9.33
CA ASP A 56 -3.94 -16.93 9.18
C ASP A 56 -2.75 -15.97 9.20
N LYS A 57 -1.88 -16.08 10.20
CA LYS A 57 -0.63 -15.30 10.30
C LYS A 57 0.27 -15.48 9.09
N LEU A 58 0.39 -16.70 8.57
CA LEU A 58 1.17 -16.98 7.37
C LEU A 58 0.59 -16.27 6.14
N ILE A 59 -0.72 -16.33 5.93
CA ILE A 59 -1.37 -15.64 4.81
C ILE A 59 -1.22 -14.13 4.92
N HIS A 60 -1.42 -13.58 6.11
CA HIS A 60 -1.16 -12.16 6.37
C HIS A 60 0.29 -11.77 6.11
N HIS A 61 1.25 -12.61 6.51
CA HIS A 61 2.67 -12.38 6.25
C HIS A 61 2.98 -12.38 4.74
N ILE A 62 2.46 -13.35 3.99
CA ILE A 62 2.62 -13.43 2.53
C ILE A 62 2.03 -12.17 1.87
N PHE A 63 0.82 -11.78 2.27
CA PHE A 63 0.17 -10.58 1.75
C PHE A 63 0.99 -9.33 2.03
N ARG A 64 1.49 -9.19 3.27
CA ARG A 64 2.31 -8.05 3.70
C ARG A 64 3.62 -7.94 2.90
N MET A 65 4.29 -9.06 2.64
CA MET A 65 5.47 -9.09 1.78
C MET A 65 5.16 -8.67 0.34
N GLY A 66 4.06 -9.19 -0.23
CA GLY A 66 3.64 -8.82 -1.58
C GLY A 66 3.26 -7.34 -1.69
N LEU A 67 2.59 -6.81 -0.66
CA LEU A 67 2.18 -5.41 -0.60
C LEU A 67 3.38 -4.46 -0.51
N ASP A 68 4.42 -4.84 0.25
CA ASP A 68 5.68 -4.08 0.35
C ASP A 68 6.36 -3.96 -1.02
N LEU A 69 6.60 -5.10 -1.68
CA LEU A 69 7.19 -5.16 -3.02
C LEU A 69 6.39 -4.37 -4.06
N TRP A 70 5.07 -4.57 -4.08
CA TRP A 70 4.19 -3.86 -4.99
C TRP A 70 4.20 -2.34 -4.73
N SER A 71 4.29 -1.92 -3.47
CA SER A 71 4.28 -0.50 -3.12
C SER A 71 5.52 0.24 -3.62
N ASP A 72 6.67 -0.44 -3.69
CA ASP A 72 7.90 0.09 -4.26
C ASP A 72 7.79 0.27 -5.78
N GLU A 73 7.28 -0.74 -6.50
CA GLU A 73 7.01 -0.64 -7.94
C GLU A 73 6.02 0.49 -8.23
N PHE A 74 4.91 0.54 -7.49
CA PHE A 74 3.88 1.56 -7.63
C PHE A 74 4.43 2.97 -7.34
N PHE A 75 5.31 3.12 -6.35
CA PHE A 75 6.00 4.39 -6.09
C PHE A 75 6.89 4.80 -7.26
N ASN A 76 7.67 3.88 -7.80
CA ASN A 76 8.56 4.13 -8.93
C ASN A 76 7.78 4.52 -10.20
N GLU A 77 6.65 3.87 -10.47
CA GLU A 77 5.77 4.27 -11.59
C GLU A 77 5.13 5.64 -11.37
N ALA A 78 4.69 5.93 -10.15
CA ALA A 78 3.98 7.18 -9.84
C ALA A 78 4.90 8.40 -9.77
N PHE A 79 6.10 8.25 -9.20
CA PHE A 79 7.01 9.35 -8.89
C PHE A 79 8.42 9.15 -9.43
N GLY A 80 8.88 7.91 -9.58
CA GLY A 80 10.21 7.55 -10.12
C GLY A 80 11.40 7.90 -9.23
N SER A 81 11.25 8.84 -8.31
CA SER A 81 12.28 9.18 -7.32
C SER A 81 11.70 9.93 -6.13
N GLN A 82 12.41 9.86 -5.00
CA GLN A 82 12.09 10.64 -3.80
C GLN A 82 12.08 12.15 -4.09
N ARG A 83 13.01 12.63 -4.91
CA ARG A 83 13.09 14.05 -5.30
C ARG A 83 11.81 14.52 -6.00
N ASN A 84 11.25 13.70 -6.90
CA ASN A 84 10.02 14.03 -7.61
C ASN A 84 8.81 14.03 -6.67
N LEU A 85 8.75 13.08 -5.72
CA LEU A 85 7.74 13.08 -4.67
C LEU A 85 7.80 14.36 -3.83
N GLU A 86 8.97 14.76 -3.38
CA GLU A 86 9.14 15.98 -2.58
C GLU A 86 8.73 17.24 -3.34
N GLN A 87 9.07 17.33 -4.62
CA GLN A 87 8.64 18.42 -5.49
C GLN A 87 7.11 18.45 -5.63
N PHE A 88 6.49 17.29 -5.82
CA PHE A 88 5.03 17.16 -5.89
C PHE A 88 4.36 17.58 -4.57
N ILE A 89 4.90 17.17 -3.41
CA ILE A 89 4.39 17.58 -2.10
C ILE A 89 4.50 19.10 -1.90
N LYS A 90 5.63 19.71 -2.30
CA LYS A 90 5.81 21.16 -2.24
C LYS A 90 4.77 21.88 -3.11
N MET A 91 4.55 21.39 -4.33
CA MET A 91 3.52 21.92 -5.23
C MET A 91 2.12 21.84 -4.62
N MET A 92 1.74 20.68 -4.06
CA MET A 92 0.44 20.54 -3.37
C MET A 92 0.28 21.52 -2.21
N LYS A 93 1.34 21.75 -1.42
CA LYS A 93 1.31 22.68 -0.29
C LYS A 93 1.08 24.12 -0.74
N LYS A 94 1.77 24.56 -1.80
CA LYS A 94 1.57 25.90 -2.39
C LYS A 94 0.14 26.09 -2.87
N ARG A 95 -0.38 25.09 -3.60
CA ARG A 95 -1.75 25.09 -4.12
C ARG A 95 -2.80 25.15 -3.01
N ASN A 96 -2.61 24.40 -1.93
CA ASN A 96 -3.52 24.43 -0.78
C ASN A 96 -3.47 25.77 0.00
N ARG A 97 -2.40 26.55 -0.14
CA ARG A 97 -2.24 27.87 0.48
C ARG A 97 -2.72 29.02 -0.41
N GLY A 98 -3.14 28.74 -1.65
CA GLY A 98 -3.52 29.77 -2.62
C GLY A 98 -2.32 30.59 -3.16
N GLU A 99 -1.09 30.08 -2.97
CA GLU A 99 0.14 30.68 -3.51
C GLU A 99 0.38 30.17 -4.95
N GLU A 100 -0.59 30.40 -5.84
CA GLU A 100 -0.40 30.24 -7.29
C GLU A 100 0.09 31.59 -7.83
N ASP A 101 1.37 31.67 -8.22
CA ASP A 101 1.92 32.79 -9.00
C ASP A 101 1.38 32.78 -10.45
#